data_AF-A0A0F9IXF6-F1
#
_entry.id   AF-A0A0F9IXF6-F1
#
_cell.length_a   1.000
_cell.length_b   1.000
_cell.length_c   1.000
_cell.angle_alpha   90.00
_cell.angle_beta   90.00
_cell.angle_gamma   90.00
#
_symmetry.space_group_name_H-M   'P 1'
#
loop_
_entity.id
_entity.type
_entity.pdbx_description
1 polymer ?
#
loop_
_entity_poly.entity_id
_entity_poly.type
_entity_poly.pdbx_seq_one_letter_code
_entity_poly.pdbx_strand_id
1 'polypeptide(L)'
;MKPDMTQAEAIAALDKFRNEEAFLQWVVNAAVQLGWNRELIYHTRDSRRSTKGFPDLCMVQATLGKKSRLLFAELKMPEGKMTHAQSNWQMVLRSLELPEVEVYVWRPADMDTILEVLS
;
A
#
# COMPACT_ATOMS: atom_id res chain seq x y z
N MET A 1 14.79 12.76 -6.66
CA MET A 1 15.75 11.67 -6.90
C MET A 1 15.69 10.80 -5.66
N LYS A 2 15.12 9.58 -5.74
CA LYS A 2 15.02 8.72 -4.55
C LYS A 2 16.45 8.35 -4.10
N PRO A 3 16.73 8.25 -2.79
CA PRO A 3 17.99 7.70 -2.32
C PRO A 3 18.16 6.30 -2.90
N ASP A 4 19.33 6.01 -3.48
CA ASP A 4 19.65 4.68 -3.99
C ASP A 4 19.85 3.75 -2.79
N MET A 5 18.87 2.88 -2.56
CA MET A 5 18.88 1.93 -1.45
C MET A 5 19.96 0.89 -1.73
N THR A 6 20.84 0.62 -0.77
CA THR A 6 21.97 -0.29 -1.03
C THR A 6 21.47 -1.71 -1.29
N GLN A 7 22.20 -2.47 -2.10
CA GLN A 7 21.86 -3.86 -2.41
C GLN A 7 21.71 -4.73 -1.15
N ALA A 8 22.44 -4.40 -0.07
CA ALA A 8 22.34 -5.08 1.22
C ALA A 8 21.01 -4.80 1.94
N GLU A 9 20.52 -3.56 1.91
CA GLU A 9 19.22 -3.18 2.49
C GLU A 9 18.05 -3.80 1.71
N ALA A 10 18.15 -3.85 0.38
CA ALA A 10 17.19 -4.56 -0.46
C ALA A 10 17.13 -6.06 -0.10
N ILE A 11 18.28 -6.71 0.08
CA ILE A 11 18.37 -8.13 0.47
C ILE A 11 17.82 -8.36 1.89
N ALA A 12 18.11 -7.49 2.84
CA ALA A 12 17.58 -7.59 4.20
C ALA A 12 16.04 -7.39 4.25
N ALA A 13 15.51 -6.47 3.43
CA ALA A 13 14.06 -6.27 3.30
C ALA A 13 13.36 -7.47 2.62
N LEU A 14 14.04 -8.14 1.67
CA LEU A 14 13.55 -9.38 1.05
C LEU A 14 13.47 -10.54 2.04
N ASP A 15 14.49 -10.70 2.88
CA ASP A 15 14.56 -11.78 3.88
C ASP A 15 13.49 -11.60 4.99
N LYS A 16 13.07 -10.35 5.22
CA LYS A 16 12.04 -10.01 6.21
C LYS A 16 10.63 -10.52 5.86
N PHE A 17 10.28 -10.65 4.58
CA PHE A 17 8.92 -10.98 4.16
C PHE A 17 8.85 -12.26 3.34
N ARG A 18 8.30 -13.31 3.93
CA ARG A 18 8.12 -14.61 3.27
C ARG A 18 7.10 -14.63 2.13
N ASN A 19 6.12 -13.72 2.12
CA ASN A 19 5.05 -13.62 1.13
C ASN A 19 4.30 -12.28 1.21
N GLU A 20 3.37 -12.05 0.26
CA GLU A 20 2.55 -10.82 0.20
C GLU A 20 1.72 -10.60 1.47
N GLU A 21 1.18 -11.66 2.08
CA GLU A 21 0.42 -11.55 3.34
C GLU A 21 1.29 -11.02 4.49
N ALA A 22 2.53 -11.50 4.62
CA ALA A 22 3.45 -11.00 5.65
C ALA A 22 3.81 -9.52 5.41
N PHE A 23 3.98 -9.12 4.16
CA PHE A 23 4.22 -7.73 3.80
C PHE A 23 2.98 -6.86 4.08
N LEU A 24 1.78 -7.34 3.74
CA LEU A 24 0.51 -6.68 4.04
C LEU A 24 0.35 -6.42 5.53
N GLN A 25 0.53 -7.43 6.37
CA GLN A 25 0.45 -7.26 7.82
C GLN A 25 1.46 -6.24 8.34
N TRP A 26 2.65 -6.18 7.76
CA TRP A 26 3.64 -5.17 8.13
C TRP A 26 3.20 -3.74 7.76
N VAL A 27 2.73 -3.51 6.53
CA VAL A 27 2.21 -2.19 6.09
C VAL A 27 1.07 -1.73 7.00
N VAL A 28 0.15 -2.64 7.27
CA VAL A 28 -1.03 -2.42 8.10
C VAL A 28 -0.65 -2.12 9.56
N ASN A 29 0.38 -2.77 10.10
CA ASN A 29 0.90 -2.46 11.45
C ASN A 29 1.64 -1.13 11.49
N ALA A 30 2.44 -0.82 10.46
CA ALA A 30 3.15 0.45 10.34
C ALA A 30 2.18 1.63 10.30
N ALA A 31 1.10 1.53 9.51
CA ALA A 31 0.04 2.54 9.46
C ALA A 31 -0.56 2.81 10.85
N VAL A 32 -0.91 1.75 11.60
CA VAL A 32 -1.45 1.89 12.96
C VAL A 32 -0.45 2.54 13.92
N GLN A 33 0.82 2.14 13.85
CA GLN A 33 1.89 2.75 14.67
C GLN A 33 2.09 4.23 14.36
N LEU A 34 1.84 4.65 13.11
CA LEU A 34 1.90 6.04 12.66
C LEU A 34 0.57 6.80 12.85
N GLY A 35 -0.37 6.22 13.59
CA GLY A 35 -1.59 6.90 14.02
C GLY A 35 -2.78 6.78 13.07
N TRP A 36 -2.73 5.88 12.08
CA TRP A 36 -3.92 5.52 11.31
C TRP A 36 -4.88 4.70 12.17
N ASN A 37 -6.18 4.97 12.07
CA ASN A 37 -7.19 4.19 12.77
C ASN A 37 -7.33 2.81 12.13
N ARG A 38 -7.07 1.75 12.90
CA ARG A 38 -7.16 0.36 12.43
C ARG A 38 -8.54 0.00 11.86
N GLU A 39 -9.61 0.56 12.41
CA GLU A 39 -10.97 0.30 11.93
C GLU A 39 -11.23 0.86 10.53
N LEU A 40 -10.40 1.82 10.10
CA LEU A 40 -10.46 2.47 8.79
C LEU A 40 -9.39 1.95 7.82
N ILE A 41 -8.75 0.82 8.14
CA ILE A 41 -7.83 0.10 7.25
C ILE A 41 -8.56 -1.15 6.75
N TYR A 42 -9.09 -1.08 5.53
CA TYR A 42 -9.81 -2.17 4.91
C TYR A 42 -8.90 -3.01 4.01
N HIS A 43 -8.97 -4.33 4.18
CA HIS A 43 -8.36 -5.32 3.30
C HIS A 43 -9.39 -6.40 2.94
N THR A 44 -9.59 -6.67 1.65
CA THR A 44 -10.49 -7.73 1.18
C THR A 44 -9.83 -9.09 1.32
N ARG A 45 -10.12 -9.81 2.41
CA ARG A 45 -9.59 -11.16 2.67
C ARG A 45 -10.10 -12.27 1.73
N ASP A 46 -11.33 -12.14 1.24
CA ASP A 46 -11.93 -13.08 0.27
C ASP A 46 -12.65 -12.29 -0.84
N SER A 47 -12.06 -12.31 -2.03
CA SER A 47 -12.54 -11.56 -3.20
C SER A 47 -13.27 -12.43 -4.23
N ARG A 48 -13.50 -13.73 -3.96
CA ARG A 48 -14.04 -14.69 -4.96
C ARG A 48 -15.43 -14.34 -5.48
N ARG A 49 -16.18 -13.49 -4.78
CA ARG A 49 -17.53 -13.00 -5.16
C ARG A 49 -17.56 -11.50 -5.47
N SER A 50 -16.40 -10.88 -5.66
CA SER A 50 -16.26 -9.46 -5.94
C SER A 50 -15.65 -9.23 -7.32
N THR A 51 -15.87 -8.03 -7.85
CA THR A 51 -15.18 -7.58 -9.06
C THR A 51 -13.67 -7.63 -8.83
N LYS A 52 -12.94 -8.20 -9.78
CA LYS A 52 -11.50 -8.42 -9.67
C LYS A 52 -10.72 -7.12 -9.70
N GLY A 53 -9.56 -7.15 -9.05
CA GLY A 53 -8.50 -6.15 -9.20
C GLY A 53 -8.63 -4.90 -8.34
N PHE A 54 -9.61 -4.86 -7.42
CA PHE A 54 -9.61 -3.84 -6.38
C PHE A 54 -8.30 -3.91 -5.58
N PRO A 55 -7.71 -2.76 -5.19
CA PRO A 55 -6.44 -2.73 -4.45
C PRO A 55 -6.49 -3.52 -3.14
N ASP A 56 -5.35 -4.09 -2.73
CA ASP A 56 -5.25 -4.90 -1.51
C ASP A 56 -5.64 -4.12 -0.24
N LEU A 57 -5.31 -2.83 -0.18
CA LEU A 57 -5.63 -1.93 0.92
C LEU A 57 -6.43 -0.72 0.45
N CYS A 58 -7.46 -0.37 1.23
CA CYS A 58 -8.17 0.90 1.19
C CYS A 58 -8.16 1.48 2.60
N MET A 59 -7.53 2.62 2.80
CA MET A 59 -7.28 3.21 4.11
C MET A 59 -7.79 4.64 4.15
N VAL A 60 -8.45 5.01 5.26
CA VAL A 60 -8.88 6.39 5.50
C VAL A 60 -8.18 6.94 6.73
N GLN A 61 -7.50 8.08 6.57
CA GLN A 61 -6.97 8.85 7.68
C GLN A 61 -7.84 10.09 7.88
N ALA A 62 -8.44 10.20 9.06
CA ALA A 62 -9.17 11.39 9.49
C ALA A 62 -8.68 11.76 10.89
N THR A 63 -7.60 12.55 10.95
CA THR A 63 -7.03 13.04 12.20
C THR A 63 -7.48 14.48 12.43
N LEU A 64 -7.95 14.81 13.64
CA LEU A 64 -8.37 16.17 13.98
C LEU A 64 -7.23 17.18 13.72
N GLY A 65 -7.49 18.20 12.91
CA GLY A 65 -6.51 19.22 12.54
C GLY A 65 -5.58 18.86 11.37
N LYS A 66 -5.71 17.67 10.76
CA LYS A 66 -5.07 17.32 9.49
C LYS A 66 -6.12 17.18 8.38
N LYS A 67 -5.71 17.33 7.12
CA LYS A 67 -6.58 16.99 5.98
C LYS A 67 -6.84 15.48 5.97
N SER A 68 -8.08 15.10 5.66
CA SER A 68 -8.42 13.70 5.48
C SER A 68 -7.72 13.13 4.24
N ARG A 69 -7.32 11.87 4.30
CA ARG A 69 -6.65 11.15 3.20
C ARG A 69 -7.38 9.84 2.94
N LEU A 70 -7.54 9.50 1.67
CA LEU A 70 -8.01 8.21 1.21
C LEU A 70 -6.88 7.56 0.40
N LEU A 71 -6.34 6.46 0.91
CA LEU A 71 -5.20 5.79 0.30
C LEU A 71 -5.59 4.39 -0.19
N PHE A 72 -5.29 4.12 -1.46
CA PHE A 72 -5.35 2.80 -2.05
C PHE A 72 -3.94 2.26 -2.29
N ALA A 73 -3.64 1.07 -1.76
CA ALA A 73 -2.36 0.43 -2.00
C ALA A 73 -2.56 -1.00 -2.51
N GLU A 74 -1.93 -1.29 -3.64
CA GLU A 74 -1.71 -2.66 -4.11
C GLU A 74 -0.32 -3.10 -3.66
N LEU A 75 -0.21 -4.30 -3.10
CA LEU A 75 1.02 -4.83 -2.53
C LEU A 75 1.52 -5.98 -3.39
N LYS A 76 2.81 -5.95 -3.74
CA LYS A 76 3.45 -7.01 -4.50
C LYS A 76 4.76 -7.43 -3.86
N MET A 77 5.06 -8.72 -3.96
CA MET A 77 6.45 -9.16 -3.84
C MET A 77 7.28 -8.62 -5.03
N PRO A 78 8.61 -8.61 -4.96
CA PRO A 78 9.46 -8.00 -6.00
C PRO A 78 9.13 -8.43 -7.43
N GLU A 79 8.96 -9.74 -7.65
CA GLU A 79 8.61 -10.33 -8.95
C GLU A 79 7.09 -10.40 -9.20
N GLY A 80 6.30 -9.90 -8.25
CA GLY A 80 4.85 -9.85 -8.31
C GLY A 80 4.38 -8.93 -9.44
N LYS A 81 3.64 -9.52 -10.38
CA LYS A 81 3.09 -8.79 -11.54
C LYS A 81 1.66 -8.36 -11.27
N MET A 82 1.34 -7.16 -11.74
CA MET A 82 -0.03 -6.67 -11.78
C MET A 82 -0.84 -7.46 -12.79
N THR A 83 -2.06 -7.84 -12.42
CA THR A 83 -3.04 -8.33 -13.40
C THR A 83 -3.57 -7.17 -14.24
N HIS A 84 -4.19 -7.48 -15.38
CA HIS A 84 -4.85 -6.46 -16.20
C HIS A 84 -5.95 -5.72 -15.43
N ALA A 85 -6.75 -6.43 -14.63
CA ALA A 85 -7.80 -5.84 -13.81
C ALA A 85 -7.25 -4.85 -12.76
N GLN A 86 -6.16 -5.22 -12.06
CA GLN A 86 -5.52 -4.33 -11.09
C GLN A 86 -4.90 -3.09 -11.75
N SER A 87 -4.29 -3.28 -12.93
CA SER A 87 -3.74 -2.17 -13.70
C SER A 87 -4.83 -1.18 -14.12
N ASN A 88 -6.00 -1.69 -14.53
CA ASN A 88 -7.15 -0.85 -14.87
C ASN A 88 -7.65 -0.04 -13.67
N TRP A 89 -7.80 -0.67 -12.50
CA TRP A 89 -8.18 0.04 -11.27
C TRP A 89 -7.19 1.14 -10.90
N GLN A 90 -5.89 0.83 -10.91
CA GLN A 90 -4.83 1.80 -10.62
C GLN A 90 -4.87 2.99 -11.58
N MET A 91 -5.01 2.73 -12.88
CA MET A 91 -5.07 3.78 -13.90
C MET A 91 -6.27 4.71 -13.67
N VAL A 92 -7.47 4.15 -13.45
CA VAL A 92 -8.68 4.95 -13.26
C VAL A 92 -8.63 5.71 -11.94
N LEU A 93 -8.22 5.08 -10.83
CA LEU A 93 -8.13 5.76 -9.53
C LEU A 93 -7.14 6.93 -9.56
N ARG A 94 -6.00 6.76 -10.24
CA ARG A 94 -4.99 7.84 -10.43
C ARG A 94 -5.48 8.97 -11.33
N SER A 95 -6.49 8.72 -12.17
CA SER A 95 -7.09 9.73 -13.05
C SER A 95 -8.13 10.60 -12.35
N LEU A 96 -8.57 10.21 -11.14
CA LEU A 96 -9.43 11.03 -10.32
C LEU A 96 -8.61 12.22 -9.84
N GLU A 97 -8.89 13.42 -10.34
CA GLU A 97 -8.18 14.66 -9.98
C GLU A 97 -8.57 15.14 -8.56
N LEU A 98 -8.37 14.28 -7.56
CA LEU A 98 -8.71 14.50 -6.16
C LEU A 98 -7.44 14.47 -5.30
N PRO A 99 -7.02 15.61 -4.72
CA PRO A 99 -5.74 15.70 -4.01
C PRO A 99 -5.69 14.87 -2.72
N GLU A 100 -6.84 14.49 -2.16
CA GLU A 100 -6.95 13.63 -0.98
C GLU A 100 -6.89 12.12 -1.32
N VAL A 101 -6.95 11.75 -2.60
CA VAL A 101 -6.93 10.36 -3.05
C VAL A 101 -5.53 9.97 -3.50
N GLU A 102 -4.91 9.08 -2.75
CA GLU A 102 -3.58 8.58 -3.01
C GLU A 102 -3.64 7.13 -3.48
N VAL A 103 -2.84 6.81 -4.50
CA VAL A 103 -2.84 5.47 -5.09
C VAL A 103 -1.39 5.00 -5.23
N TYR A 104 -1.09 3.81 -4.71
CA TYR A 104 0.25 3.26 -4.70
C TYR A 104 0.28 1.80 -5.17
N VAL A 105 1.42 1.42 -5.74
CA VAL A 105 1.86 0.02 -5.83
C VAL A 105 3.13 -0.06 -5.01
N TRP A 106 3.10 -0.84 -3.94
CA TRP A 106 4.21 -0.95 -3.00
C TRP A 106 4.82 -2.34 -3.03
N ARG A 107 6.13 -2.38 -2.83
CA ARG A 107 6.95 -3.58 -2.67
C ARG A 107 7.77 -3.50 -1.39
N PRO A 108 8.35 -4.61 -0.91
CA PRO A 108 9.30 -4.58 0.21
C PRO A 108 10.43 -3.55 0.08
N ALA A 109 10.92 -3.32 -1.15
CA ALA A 109 11.95 -2.31 -1.40
C ALA A 109 11.48 -0.85 -1.21
N ASP A 110 10.16 -0.61 -1.11
CA ASP A 110 9.59 0.71 -0.87
C ASP A 110 9.40 1.01 0.62
N MET A 111 9.89 0.16 1.55
CA MET A 111 9.65 0.29 3.00
C MET A 111 9.83 1.71 3.54
N ASP A 112 10.92 2.40 3.21
CA ASP A 112 11.17 3.75 3.69
C ASP A 112 10.17 4.76 3.11
N THR A 113 9.84 4.64 1.82
CA THR A 113 8.80 5.46 1.17
C THR A 113 7.43 5.21 1.79
N ILE A 114 7.12 3.96 2.17
CA ILE A 114 5.85 3.60 2.83
C ILE A 114 5.75 4.31 4.18
N LEU A 115 6.82 4.27 4.98
CA LEU A 115 6.85 4.93 6.29
C LEU A 115 6.72 6.45 6.16
N GLU A 116 7.38 7.05 5.16
CA GLU A 116 7.25 8.48 4.85
C GLU A 116 5.81 8.85 4.50
N VAL A 117 5.18 8.11 3.58
CA VAL A 117 3.79 8.34 3.17
C VAL A 117 2.80 8.19 4.33
N LEU A 118 3.05 7.24 5.24
CA LEU A 118 2.12 6.94 6.33
C LEU A 118 2.26 7.87 7.56
N SER A 119 3.30 8.69 7.65
CA SER A 119 3.50 9.68 8.74
C SER A 119 2.55 10.89 8.69
#